data_AF-A0AAE1H825-F1
#
_entry.id   AF-A0AAE1H825-F1
#
_cell.length_a   1.000
_cell.length_b   1.000
_cell.length_c   1.000
_cell.angle_alpha   90.00
_cell.angle_beta   90.00
_cell.angle_gamma   90.00
#
_symmetry.space_group_name_H-M   'P 1'
#
loop_
_entity.id
_entity.type
_entity.pdbx_description
1 polymer ?
#
loop_
_entity_poly.entity_id
_entity_poly.type
_entity_poly.pdbx_seq_one_letter_code
_entity_poly.pdbx_strand_id
1 'polypeptide(L)'
;MSPAVEKWFRDNEMADLVPVFARQKLFTFRLLKGLTSDLLREFIPEIGVRINFMQSIKVLDESPNLLSELRTEPLVDQQTDSEEIDDDLDIDGSEIVDEHGNPIVVMKLGENSTSECFTPDPPLKKRRVEVSTPISRQGKENRKTIQVPFHILEQQAIEKIRNLDFKSLLKEDVFTSHVLETYELSGDLSDQDRGYIVAVAAKYLLNLTPRVTSLAYNCMADKVIEIFPHENKSLYFFASNVKGKNSSGKLPSKIKNIKFSLNKRGSSSGSRNILQTFKEVNSQGSETTVQATLTESTEDEVRQAIISLQHTSLDSWPEILRLWSFTHTYRRQLGANSETFSDFKEWDVLKSANGHLLLCQDFKELYPSREDLFIAKWDKVKGAIISLVRKETAKTDVTTQQLLQSLDTAPDGQSDPIVLSQLASLCCKRGRGNCKSANKEICSPTSARSAFLLHITTPNDLTRQVHNYMATLYKEKRLFQPIIILVGPSLSEISASYVQIQDVRYYVRTPLAAVDVCFKSFFALDLQYPSLAYPIWLFIQKFFYNIVTEADSNVPRVVSVLSSLKSAMSRQAV
;
A
#
# COMPACT_ATOMS: atom_id res chain seq x y z
N MET A 1 -30.47 30.24 13.73
CA MET A 1 -29.30 30.41 12.83
C MET A 1 -28.26 31.22 13.57
N SER A 2 -26.94 31.05 13.32
CA SER A 2 -25.97 31.93 13.99
C SER A 2 -26.00 33.34 13.37
N PRO A 3 -25.80 34.42 14.15
CA PRO A 3 -25.84 35.78 13.62
C PRO A 3 -24.85 36.04 12.49
N ALA A 4 -23.67 35.40 12.53
CA ALA A 4 -22.66 35.49 11.48
C ALA A 4 -23.10 34.87 10.14
N VAL A 5 -23.80 33.73 10.18
CA VAL A 5 -24.38 33.12 8.97
C VAL A 5 -25.53 33.96 8.42
N GLU A 6 -26.39 34.47 9.29
CA GLU A 6 -27.53 35.30 8.89
C GLU A 6 -27.09 36.64 8.29
N LYS A 7 -26.03 37.23 8.86
CA LYS A 7 -25.35 38.40 8.29
C LYS A 7 -24.76 38.08 6.91
N TRP A 8 -24.02 36.97 6.77
CA TRP A 8 -23.42 36.58 5.49
C TRP A 8 -24.45 36.38 4.36
N PHE A 9 -25.62 35.80 4.67
CA PHE A 9 -26.71 35.71 3.68
C PHE A 9 -27.19 37.10 3.21
N ARG A 10 -27.25 38.09 4.10
CA ARG A 10 -27.58 39.49 3.74
C ARG A 10 -26.44 40.19 3.00
N ASP A 11 -25.20 40.00 3.43
CA ASP A 11 -23.98 40.56 2.82
C ASP A 11 -23.73 40.03 1.38
N ASN A 12 -24.42 38.96 0.96
CA ASN A 12 -24.33 38.35 -0.39
C ASN A 12 -25.66 38.40 -1.18
N GLU A 13 -26.57 39.31 -0.83
CA GLU A 13 -27.87 39.53 -1.52
C GLU A 13 -28.80 38.28 -1.54
N MET A 14 -28.63 37.37 -0.58
CA MET A 14 -29.41 36.12 -0.43
C MET A 14 -30.27 36.11 0.85
N ALA A 15 -30.78 37.28 1.26
CA ALA A 15 -31.55 37.44 2.49
C ALA A 15 -32.77 36.51 2.58
N ASP A 16 -33.45 36.27 1.46
CA ASP A 16 -34.68 35.45 1.40
C ASP A 16 -34.44 33.95 1.64
N LEU A 17 -33.18 33.48 1.54
CA LEU A 17 -32.81 32.11 1.89
C LEU A 17 -32.70 31.88 3.40
N VAL A 18 -32.52 32.94 4.21
CA VAL A 18 -32.45 32.84 5.68
C VAL A 18 -33.60 32.02 6.28
N PRO A 19 -34.90 32.33 6.03
CA PRO A 19 -36.00 31.54 6.58
C PRO A 19 -36.05 30.10 6.06
N VAL A 20 -35.62 29.84 4.82
CA VAL A 20 -35.60 28.48 4.22
C VAL A 20 -34.56 27.61 4.94
N PHE A 21 -33.33 28.10 5.03
CA PHE A 21 -32.22 27.41 5.67
C PHE A 21 -32.39 27.34 7.21
N ALA A 22 -33.05 28.33 7.82
CA ALA A 22 -33.37 28.30 9.23
C ALA A 22 -34.39 27.21 9.60
N ARG A 23 -35.43 26.98 8.77
CA ARG A 23 -36.39 25.87 8.96
C ARG A 23 -35.68 24.52 8.96
N GLN A 24 -34.68 24.34 8.09
CA GLN A 24 -33.86 23.12 7.98
C GLN A 24 -32.72 23.02 9.00
N LYS A 25 -32.71 23.89 10.03
CA LYS A 25 -31.68 23.93 11.10
C LYS A 25 -30.23 24.10 10.59
N LEU A 26 -30.04 24.63 9.38
CA LEU A 26 -28.73 24.86 8.74
C LEU A 26 -28.05 26.12 9.31
N PHE A 27 -27.70 26.05 10.59
CA PHE A 27 -27.36 27.23 11.40
C PHE A 27 -25.88 27.65 11.40
N THR A 28 -24.98 26.91 10.75
CA THR A 28 -23.52 27.19 10.77
C THR A 28 -22.89 27.05 9.39
N PHE A 29 -21.80 27.79 9.12
CA PHE A 29 -21.03 27.67 7.87
C PHE A 29 -20.52 26.24 7.62
N ARG A 30 -20.25 25.46 8.67
CA ARG A 30 -19.86 24.04 8.54
C ARG A 30 -20.98 23.19 7.93
N LEU A 31 -22.24 23.50 8.23
CA LEU A 31 -23.39 22.83 7.61
C LEU A 31 -23.60 23.32 6.17
N LEU A 32 -23.49 24.63 5.92
CA LEU A 32 -23.60 25.19 4.57
C LEU A 32 -22.55 24.64 3.59
N LYS A 33 -21.28 24.53 4.03
CA LYS A 33 -20.19 23.90 3.27
C LYS A 33 -20.34 22.38 3.09
N GLY A 34 -21.29 21.75 3.78
CA GLY A 34 -21.58 20.31 3.68
C GLY A 34 -22.69 19.95 2.69
N LEU A 35 -23.32 20.93 2.03
CA LEU A 35 -24.46 20.70 1.13
C LEU A 35 -24.01 20.25 -0.26
N THR A 36 -24.57 19.15 -0.75
CA THR A 36 -24.38 18.67 -2.12
C THR A 36 -25.22 19.46 -3.11
N SER A 37 -24.89 19.37 -4.41
CA SER A 37 -25.64 20.07 -5.47
C SER A 37 -27.12 19.69 -5.51
N ASP A 38 -27.48 18.45 -5.18
CA ASP A 38 -28.85 17.96 -5.15
C ASP A 38 -29.65 18.56 -3.98
N LEU A 39 -29.05 18.67 -2.79
CA LEU A 39 -29.68 19.33 -1.64
C LEU A 39 -29.83 20.84 -1.89
N LEU A 40 -28.87 21.47 -2.57
CA LEU A 40 -28.99 22.86 -3.00
C LEU A 40 -30.07 23.07 -4.07
N ARG A 41 -30.37 22.06 -4.90
CA ARG A 41 -31.48 22.10 -5.86
C ARG A 41 -32.84 22.03 -5.16
N GLU A 42 -32.93 21.34 -4.02
CA GLU A 42 -34.13 21.28 -3.19
C GLU A 42 -34.37 22.59 -2.42
N PHE A 43 -33.33 23.14 -1.76
CA PHE A 43 -33.46 24.35 -0.94
C PHE A 43 -33.38 25.67 -1.70
N ILE A 44 -32.78 25.68 -2.90
CA ILE A 44 -32.71 26.84 -3.79
C ILE A 44 -33.14 26.40 -5.20
N PRO A 45 -34.45 26.37 -5.52
CA PRO A 45 -34.93 25.93 -6.83
C PRO A 45 -34.43 26.81 -7.98
N GLU A 46 -34.33 28.12 -7.75
CA GLU A 46 -33.88 29.10 -8.73
C GLU A 46 -32.39 28.96 -9.07
N ILE A 47 -32.09 28.73 -10.35
CA ILE A 47 -30.73 28.41 -10.79
C ILE A 47 -29.74 29.56 -10.63
N GLY A 48 -30.16 30.81 -10.81
CA GLY A 48 -29.30 31.99 -10.62
C GLY A 48 -28.88 32.16 -9.16
N VAL A 49 -29.84 32.14 -8.24
CA VAL A 49 -29.59 32.23 -6.79
C VAL A 49 -28.73 31.06 -6.30
N ARG A 50 -28.97 29.84 -6.82
CA ARG A 50 -28.17 28.65 -6.50
C ARG A 50 -26.72 28.77 -6.98
N ILE A 51 -26.48 29.35 -8.16
CA ILE A 51 -25.12 29.63 -8.66
C ILE A 51 -24.44 30.71 -7.80
N ASN A 52 -25.14 31.79 -7.44
CA ASN A 52 -24.60 32.83 -6.55
C ASN A 52 -24.17 32.22 -5.20
N PHE A 53 -25.04 31.44 -4.56
CA PHE A 53 -24.72 30.73 -3.32
C PHE A 53 -23.46 29.86 -3.43
N MET A 54 -23.34 29.08 -4.51
CA MET A 54 -22.17 28.22 -4.75
C MET A 54 -20.88 29.01 -5.03
N GLN A 55 -20.97 30.24 -5.53
CA GLN A 55 -19.82 31.13 -5.71
C GLN A 55 -19.42 31.80 -4.39
N SER A 56 -20.37 32.39 -3.65
CA SER A 56 -20.12 33.00 -2.34
C SER A 56 -19.54 32.01 -1.32
N ILE A 57 -19.96 30.74 -1.34
CA ILE A 57 -19.40 29.69 -0.47
C ILE A 57 -17.93 29.36 -0.81
N LYS A 58 -17.53 29.41 -2.10
CA LYS A 58 -16.13 29.22 -2.52
C LYS A 58 -15.23 30.38 -2.09
N VAL A 59 -15.70 31.62 -2.24
CA VAL A 59 -14.99 32.82 -1.75
C VAL A 59 -14.78 32.76 -0.22
N LEU A 60 -15.73 32.16 0.52
CA LEU A 60 -15.64 31.90 1.96
C LEU A 60 -14.76 30.69 2.33
N ASP A 61 -14.23 29.93 1.35
CA ASP A 61 -13.19 28.90 1.53
C ASP A 61 -11.79 29.44 1.21
N GLU A 62 -11.69 30.39 0.29
CA GLU A 62 -10.44 31.05 -0.13
C GLU A 62 -9.99 32.19 0.82
N SER A 63 -10.87 32.66 1.70
CA SER A 63 -10.64 33.83 2.59
C SER A 63 -10.26 33.44 4.04
N PRO A 64 -8.98 33.46 4.45
CA PRO A 64 -8.55 32.94 5.76
C PRO A 64 -9.01 33.79 6.96
N ASN A 65 -9.35 35.07 6.77
CA ASN A 65 -9.63 36.00 7.88
C ASN A 65 -10.99 35.81 8.56
N LEU A 66 -11.90 34.98 8.03
CA LEU A 66 -13.19 34.68 8.67
C LEU A 66 -13.11 33.53 9.69
N LEU A 67 -11.97 32.82 9.77
CA LEU A 67 -11.78 31.72 10.74
C LEU A 67 -11.50 32.20 12.17
N SER A 68 -11.17 33.48 12.39
CA SER A 68 -10.92 34.05 13.71
C SER A 68 -12.19 34.41 14.50
N GLU A 69 -13.27 34.82 13.83
CA GLU A 69 -14.54 35.17 14.50
C GLU A 69 -15.36 33.92 14.91
N LEU A 70 -15.01 32.74 14.40
CA LEU A 70 -15.75 31.48 14.60
C LEU A 70 -15.28 30.67 15.83
N ARG A 71 -14.75 31.32 16.88
CA ARG A 71 -14.16 30.66 18.07
C ARG A 71 -14.71 31.08 19.43
N THR A 72 -15.78 31.87 19.45
CA THR A 72 -16.47 32.43 20.63
C THR A 72 -17.96 32.50 20.30
N GLU A 73 -18.95 32.06 21.10
CA GLU A 73 -19.02 31.44 22.44
C GLU A 73 -20.12 30.32 22.40
N PRO A 74 -20.91 30.06 23.47
CA PRO A 74 -20.71 28.95 24.39
C PRO A 74 -21.66 27.76 24.15
N LEU A 75 -21.44 26.66 24.87
CA LEU A 75 -22.42 25.57 24.98
C LEU A 75 -23.56 26.00 25.93
N VAL A 76 -24.80 25.69 25.55
CA VAL A 76 -26.00 25.85 26.38
C VAL A 76 -26.69 24.50 26.48
N ASP A 77 -26.87 24.01 27.70
CA ASP A 77 -27.67 22.82 27.98
C ASP A 77 -29.16 23.07 27.69
N GLN A 78 -29.81 22.07 27.08
CA GLN A 78 -31.23 21.81 27.32
C GLN A 78 -31.44 20.31 27.45
N GLN A 79 -31.91 19.89 28.62
CA GLN A 79 -32.45 18.55 28.88
C GLN A 79 -33.80 18.37 28.18
N THR A 80 -34.23 17.12 28.04
CA THR A 80 -35.62 16.58 28.07
C THR A 80 -35.73 15.37 27.13
N ASP A 81 -36.48 14.31 27.42
CA ASP A 81 -36.82 13.66 28.71
C ASP A 81 -37.22 12.21 28.37
N SER A 82 -37.01 11.26 29.29
CA SER A 82 -37.62 9.92 29.28
C SER A 82 -37.48 9.32 30.68
N GLU A 83 -38.61 8.97 31.28
CA GLU A 83 -38.73 8.71 32.73
C GLU A 83 -38.27 7.32 33.16
N GLU A 84 -38.15 7.17 34.48
CA GLU A 84 -37.73 5.97 35.20
C GLU A 84 -38.76 4.81 35.10
N ILE A 85 -38.33 3.62 35.48
CA ILE A 85 -39.00 2.81 36.52
C ILE A 85 -37.89 1.98 37.20
N ASP A 86 -37.94 1.93 38.52
CA ASP A 86 -36.94 1.29 39.37
C ASP A 86 -37.00 -0.25 39.37
N ASP A 87 -35.94 -0.86 39.89
CA ASP A 87 -36.11 -1.75 41.05
C ASP A 87 -34.83 -1.65 41.92
N ASP A 88 -35.02 -1.38 43.21
CA ASP A 88 -33.94 -1.16 44.20
C ASP A 88 -33.07 -2.40 44.45
N LEU A 89 -31.84 -2.17 44.93
CA LEU A 89 -31.33 -2.81 46.15
C LEU A 89 -30.03 -2.14 46.65
N ASP A 90 -30.13 -1.45 47.79
CA ASP A 90 -28.98 -1.03 48.60
C ASP A 90 -28.14 -2.22 49.10
N ILE A 91 -26.85 -1.97 49.38
CA ILE A 91 -26.19 -2.41 50.62
C ILE A 91 -24.90 -1.62 50.89
N ASP A 92 -24.69 -1.29 52.17
CA ASP A 92 -23.59 -0.48 52.70
C ASP A 92 -22.24 -1.23 52.75
N GLY A 93 -21.16 -0.51 53.03
CA GLY A 93 -19.78 -0.98 52.90
C GLY A 93 -19.30 -1.98 53.95
N SER A 94 -18.09 -2.49 53.74
CA SER A 94 -17.34 -3.31 54.71
C SER A 94 -15.84 -3.14 54.49
N GLU A 95 -15.10 -2.79 55.54
CA GLU A 95 -13.64 -2.64 55.49
C GLU A 95 -12.95 -4.01 55.50
N ILE A 96 -11.90 -4.17 54.68
CA ILE A 96 -11.08 -5.40 54.66
C ILE A 96 -9.94 -5.26 55.67
N VAL A 97 -10.17 -5.78 56.87
CA VAL A 97 -9.14 -6.06 57.88
C VAL A 97 -8.53 -7.45 57.68
N ASP A 98 -7.32 -7.66 58.21
CA ASP A 98 -6.69 -8.99 58.26
C ASP A 98 -7.29 -9.92 59.34
N GLU A 99 -6.86 -11.18 59.34
CA GLU A 99 -7.33 -12.23 60.27
C GLU A 99 -7.07 -11.92 61.76
N HIS A 100 -6.34 -10.85 62.08
CA HIS A 100 -6.06 -10.38 63.44
C HIS A 100 -6.56 -8.93 63.68
N GLY A 101 -7.39 -8.40 62.79
CA GLY A 101 -8.15 -7.15 62.98
C GLY A 101 -7.41 -5.86 62.63
N ASN A 102 -6.32 -5.90 61.84
CA ASN A 102 -5.56 -4.70 61.48
C ASN A 102 -5.87 -4.23 60.03
N PRO A 103 -5.90 -2.91 59.78
CA PRO A 103 -6.14 -2.34 58.44
C PRO A 103 -4.87 -2.34 57.57
N ILE A 104 -5.00 -2.73 56.30
CA ILE A 104 -3.86 -2.95 55.39
C ILE A 104 -3.48 -1.66 54.63
N VAL A 105 -2.25 -1.17 54.83
CA VAL A 105 -1.71 0.01 54.14
C VAL A 105 -0.78 -0.39 52.99
N VAL A 106 -1.17 -0.09 51.75
CA VAL A 106 -0.37 -0.37 50.55
C VAL A 106 0.60 0.79 50.24
N MET A 107 1.84 0.69 50.73
CA MET A 107 2.96 1.51 50.25
C MET A 107 3.75 0.80 49.14
N LYS A 108 4.20 1.55 48.14
CA LYS A 108 5.11 1.05 47.10
C LYS A 108 6.51 0.85 47.68
N LEU A 109 7.06 -0.36 47.57
CA LEU A 109 8.49 -0.57 47.79
C LEU A 109 9.31 0.15 46.71
N GLY A 110 10.33 0.88 47.14
CA GLY A 110 11.58 1.02 46.40
C GLY A 110 12.61 0.09 47.05
N GLU A 111 13.32 -0.69 46.25
CA GLU A 111 14.33 -1.63 46.76
C GLU A 111 15.61 -0.91 47.20
N ASN A 112 16.29 -1.51 48.16
CA ASN A 112 17.46 -0.96 48.85
C ASN A 112 18.48 -2.10 49.10
N SER A 113 19.65 -1.77 49.63
CA SER A 113 20.80 -2.68 49.93
C SER A 113 21.68 -3.07 48.70
N THR A 114 23.01 -3.25 48.84
CA THR A 114 23.87 -3.18 50.05
C THR A 114 25.22 -2.49 49.78
N SER A 115 25.95 -2.24 50.86
CA SER A 115 27.22 -1.51 50.98
C SER A 115 28.44 -2.08 50.23
N GLU A 116 29.34 -1.20 49.81
CA GLU A 116 30.64 -1.04 50.52
C GLU A 116 31.22 0.37 50.32
N CYS A 117 32.20 0.77 51.14
CA CYS A 117 32.60 2.17 51.32
C CYS A 117 34.09 2.42 51.05
N PHE A 118 34.40 3.32 50.13
CA PHE A 118 35.66 4.07 50.07
C PHE A 118 35.44 5.44 49.41
N THR A 119 35.86 6.52 50.07
CA THR A 119 35.60 7.91 49.65
C THR A 119 36.81 8.58 48.98
N PRO A 120 36.65 9.22 47.82
CA PRO A 120 37.65 10.14 47.25
C PRO A 120 37.32 11.62 47.54
N ASP A 121 38.36 12.43 47.75
CA ASP A 121 38.27 13.86 48.12
C ASP A 121 37.82 14.82 46.99
N PRO A 122 37.29 16.01 47.35
CA PRO A 122 36.93 17.06 46.38
C PRO A 122 38.15 17.79 45.77
N PRO A 123 37.99 18.42 44.58
CA PRO A 123 39.13 18.84 43.75
C PRO A 123 39.79 20.17 44.18
N LEU A 124 41.12 20.16 44.29
CA LEU A 124 41.93 21.38 44.50
C LEU A 124 42.06 22.23 43.23
N LYS A 125 41.90 23.55 43.38
CA LYS A 125 42.05 24.54 42.31
C LYS A 125 43.52 24.63 41.86
N LYS A 126 43.79 24.45 40.56
CA LYS A 126 45.15 24.61 40.00
C LYS A 126 45.60 26.07 40.08
N ARG A 127 46.76 26.30 40.69
CA ARG A 127 47.39 27.63 40.84
C ARG A 127 48.18 27.98 39.58
N ARG A 128 48.08 29.23 39.12
CA ARG A 128 48.85 29.79 38.00
C ARG A 128 50.34 29.84 38.36
N VAL A 129 51.20 29.32 37.49
CA VAL A 129 52.65 29.50 37.52
C VAL A 129 53.10 29.85 36.11
N GLU A 130 53.85 30.93 35.97
CA GLU A 130 54.41 31.39 34.71
C GLU A 130 55.92 31.10 34.71
N VAL A 131 56.41 30.48 33.64
CA VAL A 131 57.84 30.29 33.38
C VAL A 131 58.10 30.61 31.91
N SER A 132 59.19 31.31 31.65
CA SER A 132 59.41 32.07 30.41
C SER A 132 60.36 31.38 29.44
N THR A 133 60.05 31.54 28.15
CA THR A 133 60.98 31.52 26.99
C THR A 133 61.80 30.24 26.71
N PRO A 134 62.44 30.12 25.52
CA PRO A 134 62.35 30.93 24.29
C PRO A 134 61.74 30.18 23.09
N ILE A 135 61.43 30.94 22.02
CA ILE A 135 60.98 30.40 20.74
C ILE A 135 62.19 30.01 19.89
N SER A 136 62.19 28.80 19.31
CA SER A 136 63.06 28.43 18.19
C SER A 136 62.22 28.07 16.96
N ARG A 137 62.64 28.54 15.78
CA ARG A 137 61.95 28.32 14.50
C ARG A 137 62.64 27.19 13.72
N GLN A 138 61.96 26.06 13.56
CA GLN A 138 62.23 25.12 12.47
C GLN A 138 60.93 24.75 11.75
N GLY A 139 61.02 24.50 10.44
CA GLY A 139 59.87 24.51 9.55
C GLY A 139 59.01 23.25 9.62
N LYS A 140 57.69 23.42 9.48
CA LYS A 140 56.80 22.31 9.13
C LYS A 140 56.85 22.09 7.63
N GLU A 141 57.43 20.99 7.18
CA GLU A 141 57.22 20.52 5.81
C GLU A 141 55.74 20.17 5.62
N ASN A 142 55.06 20.92 4.75
CA ASN A 142 53.68 20.61 4.36
C ASN A 142 53.67 19.41 3.42
N ARG A 143 53.69 18.20 4.00
CA ARG A 143 53.49 16.93 3.30
C ARG A 143 52.06 16.84 2.77
N LYS A 144 51.77 17.56 1.67
CA LYS A 144 50.46 17.56 0.99
C LYS A 144 50.12 16.14 0.55
N THR A 145 49.29 15.46 1.31
CA THR A 145 48.68 14.19 0.89
C THR A 145 47.77 14.47 -0.31
N ILE A 146 48.23 14.07 -1.50
CA ILE A 146 47.43 14.14 -2.72
C ILE A 146 46.25 13.18 -2.55
N GLN A 147 45.07 13.71 -2.23
CA GLN A 147 43.85 12.91 -2.22
C GLN A 147 43.51 12.54 -3.65
N VAL A 148 43.49 11.24 -3.94
CA VAL A 148 43.10 10.71 -5.25
C VAL A 148 41.68 11.17 -5.58
N PRO A 149 41.44 11.82 -6.73
CA PRO A 149 40.11 12.28 -7.12
C PRO A 149 39.06 11.17 -7.08
N PHE A 150 37.88 11.48 -6.54
CA PHE A 150 36.83 10.48 -6.29
C PHE A 150 36.45 9.66 -7.53
N HIS A 151 36.45 10.25 -8.72
CA HIS A 151 36.13 9.56 -9.97
C HIS A 151 37.15 8.46 -10.33
N ILE A 152 38.43 8.61 -9.96
CA ILE A 152 39.46 7.58 -10.19
C ILE A 152 39.22 6.39 -9.24
N LEU A 153 38.92 6.68 -7.97
CA LEU A 153 38.56 5.66 -6.98
C LEU A 153 37.27 4.91 -7.37
N GLU A 154 36.29 5.61 -7.96
CA GLU A 154 35.07 5.00 -8.49
C GLU A 154 35.36 4.11 -9.71
N GLN A 155 36.16 4.56 -10.68
CA GLN A 155 36.56 3.75 -11.84
C GLN A 155 37.30 2.47 -11.40
N GLN A 156 38.29 2.59 -10.51
CA GLN A 156 39.02 1.45 -9.95
C GLN A 156 38.11 0.49 -9.17
N ALA A 157 37.10 0.99 -8.47
CA ALA A 157 36.11 0.15 -7.79
C ALA A 157 35.22 -0.59 -8.80
N ILE A 158 34.76 0.07 -9.87
CA ILE A 158 33.92 -0.54 -10.92
C ILE A 158 34.69 -1.61 -11.69
N GLU A 159 35.95 -1.38 -12.02
CA GLU A 159 36.83 -2.35 -12.68
C GLU A 159 37.01 -3.61 -11.80
N LYS A 160 37.27 -3.43 -10.51
CA LYS A 160 37.35 -4.55 -9.54
C LYS A 160 36.04 -5.33 -9.43
N ILE A 161 34.86 -4.68 -9.51
CA ILE A 161 33.55 -5.37 -9.51
C ILE A 161 33.32 -6.14 -10.83
N ARG A 162 33.76 -5.62 -11.97
CA ARG A 162 33.64 -6.31 -13.27
C ARG A 162 34.49 -7.58 -13.31
N ASN A 163 35.72 -7.50 -12.80
CA ASN A 163 36.69 -8.59 -12.77
C ASN A 163 36.54 -9.51 -11.52
N LEU A 164 35.48 -9.34 -10.73
CA LEU A 164 35.20 -10.14 -9.55
C LEU A 164 34.62 -11.52 -9.93
N ASP A 165 35.32 -12.59 -9.56
CA ASP A 165 34.66 -13.88 -9.34
C ASP A 165 33.82 -13.82 -8.07
N PHE A 166 32.53 -13.56 -8.26
CA PHE A 166 31.57 -13.47 -7.16
C PHE A 166 31.20 -14.85 -6.60
N LYS A 167 31.41 -15.95 -7.34
CA LYS A 167 31.14 -17.32 -6.83
C LYS A 167 32.21 -17.74 -5.84
N SER A 168 33.48 -17.42 -6.09
CA SER A 168 34.54 -17.60 -5.09
C SER A 168 34.34 -16.73 -3.85
N LEU A 169 33.98 -15.44 -4.02
CA LEU A 169 33.67 -14.56 -2.87
C LEU A 169 32.52 -15.09 -1.99
N LEU A 170 31.50 -15.72 -2.59
CA LEU A 170 30.40 -16.34 -1.83
C LEU A 170 30.81 -17.65 -1.11
N LYS A 171 31.92 -18.30 -1.50
CA LYS A 171 32.47 -19.46 -0.78
C LYS A 171 33.29 -19.09 0.47
N GLU A 172 33.74 -17.83 0.59
CA GLU A 172 34.50 -17.35 1.76
C GLU A 172 33.65 -17.18 3.03
N ASP A 173 32.34 -16.95 2.90
CA ASP A 173 31.40 -16.81 4.02
C ASP A 173 30.55 -18.08 4.14
N VAL A 174 30.61 -18.73 5.31
CA VAL A 174 30.02 -20.06 5.57
C VAL A 174 28.53 -20.12 5.24
N PHE A 175 27.79 -19.04 5.49
CA PHE A 175 26.36 -19.01 5.16
C PHE A 175 26.14 -18.97 3.65
N THR A 176 26.97 -18.24 2.88
CA THR A 176 26.81 -18.18 1.43
C THR A 176 27.39 -19.38 0.69
N SER A 177 28.37 -20.11 1.25
CA SER A 177 28.78 -21.42 0.72
C SER A 177 27.62 -22.41 0.80
N HIS A 178 26.98 -22.50 1.97
CA HIS A 178 25.83 -23.40 2.14
C HIS A 178 24.62 -22.99 1.28
N VAL A 179 24.44 -21.69 1.01
CA VAL A 179 23.45 -21.20 0.03
C VAL A 179 23.81 -21.62 -1.41
N LEU A 180 25.09 -21.64 -1.80
CA LEU A 180 25.49 -22.16 -3.11
C LEU A 180 25.22 -23.67 -3.23
N GLU A 181 25.60 -24.46 -2.24
CA GLU A 181 25.31 -25.91 -2.16
C GLU A 181 23.79 -26.17 -2.24
N THR A 182 23.01 -25.44 -1.44
CA THR A 182 21.55 -25.54 -1.43
C THR A 182 20.97 -25.13 -2.78
N TYR A 183 21.49 -24.08 -3.43
CA TYR A 183 21.03 -23.65 -4.75
C TYR A 183 21.42 -24.62 -5.87
N GLU A 184 22.57 -25.29 -5.79
CA GLU A 184 22.96 -26.33 -6.76
C GLU A 184 22.06 -27.58 -6.65
N LEU A 185 21.48 -27.86 -5.47
CA LEU A 185 20.50 -28.93 -5.27
C LEU A 185 19.05 -28.50 -5.55
N SER A 186 18.62 -27.33 -5.06
CA SER A 186 17.22 -26.89 -5.06
C SER A 186 16.88 -25.89 -6.15
N GLY A 187 17.88 -25.27 -6.79
CA GLY A 187 17.73 -24.24 -7.83
C GLY A 187 17.00 -22.96 -7.40
N ASP A 188 16.68 -22.79 -6.11
CA ASP A 188 15.85 -21.69 -5.60
C ASP A 188 16.46 -21.02 -4.37
N LEU A 189 16.18 -19.73 -4.18
CA LEU A 189 16.56 -18.98 -2.99
C LEU A 189 15.33 -18.63 -2.16
N SER A 190 15.46 -18.65 -0.83
CA SER A 190 14.52 -18.03 0.11
C SER A 190 14.80 -16.52 0.27
N ASP A 191 13.97 -15.79 1.02
CA ASP A 191 14.30 -14.38 1.33
C ASP A 191 15.55 -14.25 2.22
N GLN A 192 15.83 -15.25 3.07
CA GLN A 192 16.98 -15.33 3.98
C GLN A 192 18.29 -15.55 3.24
N ASP A 193 18.32 -16.44 2.25
CA ASP A 193 19.51 -16.75 1.43
C ASP A 193 19.97 -15.53 0.66
N ARG A 194 19.02 -14.85 0.01
CA ARG A 194 19.22 -13.53 -0.62
C ARG A 194 19.72 -12.50 0.40
N GLY A 195 19.33 -12.61 1.68
CA GLY A 195 19.77 -11.77 2.78
C GLY A 195 21.23 -11.96 3.20
N TYR A 196 21.77 -13.18 3.06
CA TYR A 196 23.20 -13.52 3.21
C TYR A 196 24.02 -13.05 2.00
N ILE A 197 23.61 -13.41 0.77
CA ILE A 197 24.27 -12.97 -0.48
C ILE A 197 24.42 -11.43 -0.51
N VAL A 198 23.34 -10.72 -0.20
CA VAL A 198 23.33 -9.25 -0.12
C VAL A 198 24.21 -8.72 1.03
N ALA A 199 24.46 -9.49 2.08
CA ALA A 199 25.39 -9.10 3.13
C ALA A 199 26.85 -9.13 2.64
N VAL A 200 27.26 -10.22 1.98
CA VAL A 200 28.61 -10.37 1.41
C VAL A 200 28.87 -9.30 0.35
N ALA A 201 27.96 -9.14 -0.62
CA ALA A 201 28.04 -8.10 -1.64
C ALA A 201 28.10 -6.68 -1.05
N ALA A 202 27.31 -6.38 0.00
CA ALA A 202 27.34 -5.09 0.66
C ALA A 202 28.63 -4.82 1.46
N LYS A 203 29.22 -5.84 2.10
CA LYS A 203 30.57 -5.74 2.72
C LYS A 203 31.60 -5.39 1.64
N TYR A 204 31.66 -6.17 0.56
CA TYR A 204 32.63 -6.00 -0.53
C TYR A 204 32.55 -4.61 -1.18
N LEU A 205 31.35 -4.16 -1.53
CA LEU A 205 31.13 -2.82 -2.11
C LEU A 205 31.62 -1.69 -1.18
N LEU A 206 31.45 -1.83 0.13
CA LEU A 206 31.92 -0.85 1.12
C LEU A 206 33.44 -0.86 1.32
N ASN A 207 34.07 -2.03 1.18
CA ASN A 207 35.53 -2.17 1.22
C ASN A 207 36.19 -1.53 -0.02
N LEU A 208 35.51 -1.52 -1.17
CA LEU A 208 36.00 -0.83 -2.38
C LEU A 208 35.78 0.68 -2.35
N THR A 209 34.62 1.15 -1.89
CA THR A 209 34.37 2.60 -1.77
C THR A 209 33.37 2.94 -0.65
N PRO A 210 33.66 3.94 0.20
CA PRO A 210 32.70 4.43 1.19
C PRO A 210 31.49 5.14 0.54
N ARG A 211 31.54 5.46 -0.75
CA ARG A 211 30.42 6.05 -1.53
C ARG A 211 30.13 5.18 -2.75
N VAL A 212 29.45 4.06 -2.53
CA VAL A 212 28.94 3.16 -3.58
C VAL A 212 27.91 3.89 -4.45
N THR A 213 28.15 3.92 -5.77
CA THR A 213 27.34 4.64 -6.76
C THR A 213 26.40 3.70 -7.52
N SER A 214 25.46 4.27 -8.28
CA SER A 214 24.47 3.52 -9.07
C SER A 214 25.10 2.48 -10.00
N LEU A 215 26.23 2.80 -10.63
CA LEU A 215 26.91 1.87 -11.54
C LEU A 215 27.58 0.72 -10.77
N ALA A 216 28.17 0.98 -9.60
CA ALA A 216 28.71 -0.08 -8.75
C ALA A 216 27.62 -1.04 -8.21
N TYR A 217 26.44 -0.51 -7.83
CA TYR A 217 25.28 -1.36 -7.49
C TYR A 217 24.78 -2.17 -8.69
N ASN A 218 24.76 -1.58 -9.89
CA ASN A 218 24.30 -2.24 -11.11
C ASN A 218 25.20 -3.43 -11.48
N CYS A 219 26.52 -3.21 -11.55
CA CYS A 219 27.50 -4.27 -11.82
C CYS A 219 27.48 -5.37 -10.75
N MET A 220 27.30 -5.03 -9.47
CA MET A 220 27.16 -6.04 -8.41
C MET A 220 25.84 -6.82 -8.53
N ALA A 221 24.76 -6.20 -8.99
CA ALA A 221 23.52 -6.91 -9.29
C ALA A 221 23.68 -7.85 -10.50
N ASP A 222 24.44 -7.46 -11.54
CA ASP A 222 24.82 -8.37 -12.63
C ASP A 222 25.58 -9.60 -12.11
N LYS A 223 26.59 -9.41 -11.24
CA LYS A 223 27.32 -10.52 -10.60
C LYS A 223 26.44 -11.48 -9.81
N VAL A 224 25.30 -11.03 -9.27
CA VAL A 224 24.31 -11.93 -8.66
C VAL A 224 23.56 -12.74 -9.74
N ILE A 225 23.11 -12.09 -10.82
CA ILE A 225 22.36 -12.79 -11.89
C ILE A 225 23.24 -13.78 -12.67
N GLU A 226 24.55 -13.50 -12.83
CA GLU A 226 25.53 -14.44 -13.39
C GLU A 226 25.55 -15.80 -12.64
N ILE A 227 25.26 -15.83 -11.33
CA ILE A 227 25.25 -17.05 -10.50
C ILE A 227 23.84 -17.62 -10.33
N PHE A 228 22.82 -16.76 -10.28
CA PHE A 228 21.44 -17.12 -9.96
C PHE A 228 20.47 -16.68 -11.09
N PRO A 229 20.40 -17.37 -12.25
CA PRO A 229 19.74 -16.85 -13.45
C PRO A 229 18.21 -16.63 -13.33
N HIS A 230 17.54 -17.30 -12.39
CA HIS A 230 16.11 -17.11 -12.12
C HIS A 230 15.81 -15.86 -11.30
N GLU A 231 16.82 -15.20 -10.72
CA GLU A 231 16.63 -13.96 -9.96
C GLU A 231 16.36 -12.76 -10.86
N ASN A 232 15.64 -11.78 -10.32
CA ASN A 232 15.39 -10.53 -11.02
C ASN A 232 16.31 -9.42 -10.53
N LYS A 233 17.10 -8.82 -11.44
CA LYS A 233 18.07 -7.76 -11.14
C LYS A 233 17.49 -6.59 -10.32
N SER A 234 16.23 -6.21 -10.56
CA SER A 234 15.54 -5.11 -9.86
C SER A 234 15.28 -5.38 -8.36
N LEU A 235 15.38 -6.64 -7.92
CA LEU A 235 15.36 -7.02 -6.51
C LEU A 235 16.59 -6.52 -5.76
N TYR A 236 17.75 -6.54 -6.43
CA TYR A 236 19.05 -6.22 -5.87
C TYR A 236 19.36 -4.73 -6.03
N PHE A 237 19.12 -4.19 -7.22
CA PHE A 237 19.26 -2.77 -7.53
C PHE A 237 18.22 -2.29 -8.54
N PHE A 238 17.50 -1.22 -8.17
CA PHE A 238 16.63 -0.46 -9.07
C PHE A 238 16.92 1.03 -8.93
N ALA A 239 17.41 1.64 -10.01
CA ALA A 239 17.61 3.07 -10.12
C ALA A 239 16.26 3.80 -10.10
N SER A 240 16.20 4.96 -9.44
CA SER A 240 14.99 5.78 -9.45
C SER A 240 15.04 6.77 -10.60
N ASN A 241 14.12 6.64 -11.55
CA ASN A 241 13.96 7.60 -12.66
C ASN A 241 13.40 8.95 -12.18
N VAL A 242 12.78 8.99 -10.99
CA VAL A 242 12.25 10.22 -10.37
C VAL A 242 13.38 10.98 -9.68
N LYS A 243 13.61 12.25 -10.09
CA LYS A 243 14.59 13.17 -9.48
C LYS A 243 14.39 13.25 -7.95
N GLY A 244 15.49 13.26 -7.19
CA GLY A 244 15.48 13.35 -5.72
C GLY A 244 15.08 12.08 -4.95
N LYS A 245 14.43 11.10 -5.59
CA LYS A 245 14.04 9.83 -4.96
C LYS A 245 15.23 8.86 -4.96
N ASN A 246 15.54 8.30 -3.80
CA ASN A 246 16.71 7.45 -3.58
C ASN A 246 16.64 6.13 -4.39
N SER A 247 17.81 5.61 -4.80
CA SER A 247 17.92 4.25 -5.34
C SER A 247 17.46 3.17 -4.34
N SER A 248 16.92 2.09 -4.90
CA SER A 248 16.18 1.05 -4.19
C SER A 248 16.66 -0.36 -4.57
N GLY A 249 16.09 -1.39 -3.94
CA GLY A 249 16.57 -2.77 -4.00
C GLY A 249 17.35 -3.18 -2.74
N LYS A 250 17.62 -4.49 -2.60
CA LYS A 250 18.23 -5.08 -1.41
C LYS A 250 19.64 -4.53 -1.12
N LEU A 251 20.46 -4.26 -2.15
CA LEU A 251 21.84 -3.76 -1.97
C LEU A 251 21.88 -2.33 -1.39
N PRO A 252 21.21 -1.30 -1.97
CA PRO A 252 21.15 0.03 -1.35
C PRO A 252 20.58 0.04 0.07
N SER A 253 19.56 -0.78 0.35
CA SER A 253 18.98 -0.90 1.70
C SER A 253 19.95 -1.53 2.69
N LYS A 254 20.67 -2.61 2.34
CA LYS A 254 21.65 -3.23 3.24
C LYS A 254 22.80 -2.27 3.54
N ILE A 255 23.32 -1.55 2.55
CA ILE A 255 24.40 -0.57 2.75
C ILE A 255 23.96 0.60 3.63
N LYS A 256 22.74 1.12 3.46
CA LYS A 256 22.17 2.14 4.35
C LYS A 256 22.08 1.63 5.80
N ASN A 257 21.63 0.39 6.01
CA ASN A 257 21.53 -0.22 7.34
C ASN A 257 22.91 -0.47 7.99
N ILE A 258 23.91 -0.93 7.22
CA ILE A 258 25.29 -1.11 7.72
C ILE A 258 25.87 0.23 8.18
N LYS A 259 25.78 1.28 7.34
CA LYS A 259 26.25 2.63 7.70
C LYS A 259 25.55 3.18 8.93
N PHE A 260 24.23 3.02 9.03
CA PHE A 260 23.48 3.42 10.22
C PHE A 260 23.94 2.68 11.49
N SER A 261 24.19 1.36 11.39
CA SER A 261 24.68 0.57 12.51
C SER A 261 26.12 0.91 12.93
N LEU A 262 26.97 1.34 12.00
CA LEU A 262 28.32 1.83 12.32
C LEU A 262 28.25 3.21 13.00
N ASN A 263 27.48 4.14 12.44
CA ASN A 263 27.28 5.48 13.02
C ASN A 263 26.69 5.40 14.45
N LYS A 264 25.72 4.49 14.70
CA LYS A 264 25.16 4.26 16.05
C LYS A 264 26.20 3.77 17.07
N ARG A 265 27.29 3.13 16.62
CA ARG A 265 28.39 2.66 17.48
C ARG A 265 29.54 3.69 17.62
N GLY A 266 29.56 4.73 16.79
CA GLY A 266 30.73 5.60 16.63
C GLY A 266 30.55 7.07 17.03
N SER A 267 29.41 7.47 17.61
CA SER A 267 29.19 8.89 17.96
C SER A 267 28.29 9.10 19.19
N SER A 268 28.93 9.20 20.36
CA SER A 268 28.62 10.33 21.24
C SER A 268 29.16 11.59 20.58
N SER A 269 28.34 12.64 20.50
CA SER A 269 28.63 13.95 19.86
C SER A 269 28.74 13.96 18.32
N GLY A 270 28.05 14.94 17.71
CA GLY A 270 28.80 15.92 16.92
C GLY A 270 28.91 15.83 15.40
N SER A 271 28.12 15.03 14.65
CA SER A 271 28.06 15.24 13.18
C SER A 271 26.74 14.87 12.50
N ARG A 272 25.80 15.82 12.47
CA ARG A 272 24.76 15.94 11.44
C ARG A 272 25.05 17.22 10.66
N ASN A 273 25.24 17.11 9.33
CA ASN A 273 24.94 18.10 8.27
C ASN A 273 25.82 17.90 7.03
N ILE A 274 25.37 17.10 6.06
CA ILE A 274 25.77 17.22 4.64
C ILE A 274 24.53 16.92 3.78
N LEU A 275 24.31 17.69 2.71
CA LEU A 275 23.25 17.55 1.69
C LEU A 275 21.81 17.85 2.16
N GLN A 276 21.55 19.14 2.39
CA GLN A 276 20.30 19.79 1.97
C GLN A 276 20.62 20.77 0.83
N THR A 277 19.61 21.17 0.05
CA THR A 277 19.65 22.20 -1.02
C THR A 277 20.33 21.79 -2.33
N PHE A 278 19.52 21.61 -3.38
CA PHE A 278 19.57 22.39 -4.64
C PHE A 278 18.25 22.26 -5.41
N LYS A 279 17.87 23.33 -6.11
CA LYS A 279 16.63 23.56 -6.89
C LYS A 279 16.92 24.67 -7.92
N GLU A 280 16.13 24.87 -8.98
CA GLU A 280 14.95 24.09 -9.42
C GLU A 280 15.34 23.01 -10.47
N VAL A 281 15.30 23.13 -11.80
CA VAL A 281 14.79 24.12 -12.79
C VAL A 281 14.35 23.34 -14.04
N ASN A 282 13.38 23.88 -14.80
CA ASN A 282 12.90 23.56 -16.16
C ASN A 282 12.73 22.09 -16.63
N SER A 283 11.46 21.78 -16.94
CA SER A 283 10.94 21.38 -18.27
C SER A 283 11.96 21.13 -19.42
N GLN A 284 11.73 20.18 -20.32
CA GLN A 284 10.49 19.93 -21.08
C GLN A 284 10.04 18.45 -21.09
N GLY A 285 8.83 18.20 -21.58
CA GLY A 285 8.25 16.86 -21.79
C GLY A 285 8.23 16.47 -23.27
N SER A 286 7.79 15.23 -23.54
CA SER A 286 7.43 14.74 -24.87
C SER A 286 6.49 13.54 -24.71
N GLU A 287 5.20 13.79 -24.77
CA GLU A 287 4.22 12.75 -25.04
C GLU A 287 4.28 12.39 -26.54
N THR A 288 3.87 11.18 -26.92
CA THR A 288 3.73 10.79 -28.33
C THR A 288 2.38 10.12 -28.51
N THR A 289 1.33 10.93 -28.48
CA THR A 289 -0.04 10.52 -28.75
C THR A 289 -0.20 10.21 -30.22
N VAL A 290 -0.32 8.93 -30.57
CA VAL A 290 -0.70 8.51 -31.92
C VAL A 290 -2.21 8.68 -32.06
N GLN A 291 -2.65 9.82 -32.61
CA GLN A 291 -4.04 9.98 -33.02
C GLN A 291 -4.33 9.11 -34.25
N ALA A 292 -5.21 8.13 -34.10
CA ALA A 292 -5.84 7.45 -35.23
C ALA A 292 -7.01 8.31 -35.72
N THR A 293 -7.03 8.65 -37.01
CA THR A 293 -8.12 9.42 -37.62
C THR A 293 -9.34 8.52 -37.85
N LEU A 294 -10.42 8.77 -37.13
CA LEU A 294 -11.75 8.22 -37.46
C LEU A 294 -12.47 9.18 -38.42
N THR A 295 -13.24 8.62 -39.36
CA THR A 295 -14.07 9.39 -40.28
C THR A 295 -15.39 9.74 -39.61
N GLU A 296 -15.88 10.98 -39.79
CA GLU A 296 -17.05 11.55 -39.09
C GLU A 296 -18.29 10.63 -39.10
N SER A 297 -18.53 9.92 -40.21
CA SER A 297 -19.62 8.94 -40.35
C SER A 297 -19.62 7.80 -39.31
N THR A 298 -18.48 7.50 -38.69
CA THR A 298 -18.34 6.44 -37.69
C THR A 298 -18.60 6.91 -36.26
N GLU A 299 -18.45 8.20 -35.97
CA GLU A 299 -18.71 8.71 -34.61
C GLU A 299 -20.20 8.68 -34.27
N ASP A 300 -21.07 9.01 -35.22
CA ASP A 300 -22.51 9.03 -34.98
C ASP A 300 -23.10 7.62 -34.86
N GLU A 301 -22.59 6.62 -35.60
CA GLU A 301 -22.92 5.21 -35.38
C GLU A 301 -22.52 4.75 -33.96
N VAL A 302 -21.33 5.14 -33.50
CA VAL A 302 -20.84 4.86 -32.14
C VAL A 302 -21.69 5.56 -31.07
N ARG A 303 -22.11 6.82 -31.30
CA ARG A 303 -23.02 7.55 -30.41
C ARG A 303 -24.39 6.86 -30.30
N GLN A 304 -24.98 6.44 -31.42
CA GLN A 304 -26.25 5.70 -31.41
C GLN A 304 -26.13 4.33 -30.72
N ALA A 305 -25.02 3.63 -30.91
CA ALA A 305 -24.73 2.38 -30.20
C ALA A 305 -24.57 2.58 -28.67
N ILE A 306 -24.00 3.72 -28.24
CA ILE A 306 -23.90 4.09 -26.81
C ILE A 306 -25.28 4.41 -26.23
N ILE A 307 -26.09 5.23 -26.91
CA ILE A 307 -27.48 5.53 -26.49
C ILE A 307 -28.30 4.24 -26.38
N SER A 308 -28.10 3.30 -27.29
CA SER A 308 -28.73 1.97 -27.25
C SER A 308 -28.33 1.19 -25.99
N LEU A 309 -27.03 1.15 -25.64
CA LEU A 309 -26.51 0.48 -24.45
C LEU A 309 -26.89 1.16 -23.12
N GLN A 310 -27.17 2.46 -23.12
CA GLN A 310 -27.53 3.23 -21.94
C GLN A 310 -29.04 3.26 -21.66
N HIS A 311 -29.88 3.22 -22.70
CA HIS A 311 -31.32 3.55 -22.59
C HIS A 311 -32.28 2.56 -23.25
N THR A 312 -31.81 1.49 -23.89
CA THR A 312 -32.67 0.44 -24.46
C THR A 312 -32.64 -0.82 -23.61
N SER A 313 -33.81 -1.42 -23.35
CA SER A 313 -33.92 -2.78 -22.81
C SER A 313 -33.51 -3.80 -23.88
N LEU A 314 -32.20 -4.02 -24.01
CA LEU A 314 -31.63 -4.95 -24.99
C LEU A 314 -31.81 -6.41 -24.51
N ASP A 315 -32.96 -7.00 -24.82
CA ASP A 315 -33.26 -8.41 -24.47
C ASP A 315 -32.33 -9.43 -25.18
N SER A 316 -31.60 -8.99 -26.22
CA SER A 316 -30.67 -9.80 -27.01
C SER A 316 -29.24 -9.72 -26.49
N TRP A 317 -28.81 -10.70 -25.69
CA TRP A 317 -27.44 -10.78 -25.19
C TRP A 317 -26.35 -10.77 -26.29
N PRO A 318 -26.50 -11.44 -27.45
CA PRO A 318 -25.54 -11.33 -28.55
C PRO A 318 -25.39 -9.91 -29.09
N GLU A 319 -26.47 -9.12 -29.11
CA GLU A 319 -26.43 -7.73 -29.57
C GLU A 319 -25.79 -6.81 -28.54
N ILE A 320 -25.99 -7.05 -27.24
CA ILE A 320 -25.23 -6.36 -26.18
C ILE A 320 -23.72 -6.60 -26.39
N LEU A 321 -23.28 -7.85 -26.57
CA LEU A 321 -21.86 -8.18 -26.81
C LEU A 321 -21.29 -7.46 -28.05
N ARG A 322 -22.07 -7.41 -29.13
CA ARG A 322 -21.69 -6.73 -30.39
C ARG A 322 -21.55 -5.22 -30.21
N LEU A 323 -22.55 -4.57 -29.62
CA LEU A 323 -22.55 -3.13 -29.34
C LEU A 323 -21.45 -2.76 -28.32
N TRP A 324 -21.22 -3.62 -27.32
CA TRP A 324 -20.17 -3.43 -26.32
C TRP A 324 -18.77 -3.48 -26.95
N SER A 325 -18.52 -4.40 -27.89
CA SER A 325 -17.27 -4.42 -28.66
C SER A 325 -17.13 -3.17 -29.54
N PHE A 326 -18.17 -2.87 -30.34
CA PHE A 326 -18.17 -1.75 -31.28
C PHE A 326 -17.89 -0.39 -30.62
N THR A 327 -18.34 -0.20 -29.37
CA THR A 327 -18.18 1.06 -28.62
C THR A 327 -17.01 1.05 -27.63
N HIS A 328 -16.20 -0.03 -27.55
CA HIS A 328 -15.11 -0.18 -26.58
C HIS A 328 -14.10 0.98 -26.59
N THR A 329 -13.53 1.29 -27.77
CA THR A 329 -12.54 2.36 -27.93
C THR A 329 -13.07 3.71 -27.44
N TYR A 330 -14.34 4.02 -27.70
CA TYR A 330 -14.96 5.27 -27.27
C TYR A 330 -15.21 5.30 -25.76
N ARG A 331 -15.70 4.21 -25.14
CA ARG A 331 -15.82 4.11 -23.67
C ARG A 331 -14.47 4.33 -22.99
N ARG A 332 -13.38 3.76 -23.54
CA ARG A 332 -12.02 3.97 -23.03
C ARG A 332 -11.54 5.43 -23.18
N GLN A 333 -11.93 6.14 -24.24
CA GLN A 333 -11.60 7.54 -24.47
C GLN A 333 -12.41 8.51 -23.58
N LEU A 334 -13.66 8.18 -23.24
CA LEU A 334 -14.44 8.93 -22.24
C LEU A 334 -13.74 8.87 -20.87
N GLY A 335 -13.44 7.66 -20.40
CA GLY A 335 -12.79 7.46 -19.09
C GLY A 335 -11.42 8.14 -18.96
N ALA A 336 -10.65 8.25 -20.05
CA ALA A 336 -9.36 8.95 -20.06
C ALA A 336 -9.46 10.48 -19.84
N ASN A 337 -10.63 11.08 -20.05
CA ASN A 337 -10.88 12.51 -19.84
C ASN A 337 -11.56 12.81 -18.48
N SER A 338 -11.78 11.80 -17.63
CA SER A 338 -12.37 11.94 -16.31
C SER A 338 -11.38 11.49 -15.22
N GLU A 339 -11.24 12.24 -14.13
CA GLU A 339 -10.40 11.84 -12.99
C GLU A 339 -10.95 10.63 -12.21
N THR A 340 -12.11 10.09 -12.57
CA THR A 340 -12.69 8.87 -11.98
C THR A 340 -13.65 8.19 -12.96
N PHE A 341 -13.53 6.86 -13.11
CA PHE A 341 -14.53 6.01 -13.79
C PHE A 341 -15.81 5.93 -12.95
N SER A 342 -16.60 7.00 -12.99
CA SER A 342 -17.88 7.15 -12.28
C SER A 342 -19.01 6.40 -13.02
N ASP A 343 -18.73 6.10 -14.27
CA ASP A 343 -19.60 5.74 -15.38
C ASP A 343 -20.29 4.37 -15.19
N PHE A 344 -19.82 3.54 -14.25
CA PHE A 344 -20.45 2.24 -13.94
C PHE A 344 -21.93 2.37 -13.55
N LYS A 345 -22.37 3.55 -13.08
CA LYS A 345 -23.79 3.85 -12.82
C LYS A 345 -24.60 4.20 -14.07
N GLU A 346 -23.95 4.55 -15.17
CA GLU A 346 -24.55 4.99 -16.44
C GLU A 346 -24.79 3.82 -17.42
N TRP A 347 -24.08 2.70 -17.24
CA TRP A 347 -24.25 1.49 -18.05
C TRP A 347 -25.18 0.48 -17.36
N ASP A 348 -26.50 0.61 -17.55
CA ASP A 348 -27.48 -0.32 -16.97
C ASP A 348 -27.24 -1.80 -17.34
N VAL A 349 -26.67 -2.08 -18.51
CA VAL A 349 -26.24 -3.43 -18.92
C VAL A 349 -25.25 -4.09 -17.96
N LEU A 350 -24.43 -3.32 -17.23
CA LEU A 350 -23.52 -3.83 -16.20
C LEU A 350 -24.26 -4.24 -14.91
N LYS A 351 -25.44 -3.69 -14.65
CA LYS A 351 -26.26 -4.05 -13.47
C LYS A 351 -26.95 -5.40 -13.64
N SER A 352 -26.94 -5.97 -14.84
CA SER A 352 -27.40 -7.34 -15.12
C SER A 352 -26.51 -8.41 -14.47
N ALA A 353 -27.06 -9.58 -14.17
CA ALA A 353 -26.29 -10.69 -13.59
C ALA A 353 -25.07 -11.11 -14.43
N ASN A 354 -25.16 -10.92 -15.76
CA ASN A 354 -24.10 -11.26 -16.73
C ASN A 354 -23.17 -10.07 -17.04
N GLY A 355 -23.36 -8.88 -16.46
CA GLY A 355 -22.55 -7.69 -16.74
C GLY A 355 -21.05 -7.89 -16.56
N HIS A 356 -20.65 -8.79 -15.66
CA HIS A 356 -19.25 -9.21 -15.47
C HIS A 356 -18.60 -9.80 -16.73
N LEU A 357 -19.37 -10.40 -17.64
CA LEU A 357 -18.87 -10.92 -18.92
C LEU A 357 -18.47 -9.80 -19.87
N LEU A 358 -19.14 -8.65 -19.81
CA LEU A 358 -18.79 -7.45 -20.58
C LEU A 358 -17.44 -6.89 -20.13
N LEU A 359 -17.19 -6.88 -18.82
CA LEU A 359 -15.88 -6.53 -18.25
C LEU A 359 -14.77 -7.54 -18.62
N CYS A 360 -15.12 -8.82 -18.77
CA CYS A 360 -14.19 -9.84 -19.27
C CYS A 360 -13.90 -9.66 -20.77
N GLN A 361 -14.87 -9.17 -21.54
CA GLN A 361 -14.69 -8.81 -22.95
C GLN A 361 -13.80 -7.58 -23.09
N ASP A 362 -14.03 -6.50 -22.33
CA ASP A 362 -13.15 -5.33 -22.31
C ASP A 362 -11.70 -5.72 -21.98
N PHE A 363 -11.50 -6.64 -21.02
CA PHE A 363 -10.16 -7.17 -20.72
C PHE A 363 -9.55 -7.93 -21.90
N LYS A 364 -10.34 -8.74 -22.62
CA LYS A 364 -9.89 -9.49 -23.80
C LYS A 364 -9.51 -8.56 -24.96
N GLU A 365 -10.23 -7.45 -25.13
CA GLU A 365 -9.93 -6.44 -26.15
C GLU A 365 -8.67 -5.64 -25.80
N LEU A 366 -8.45 -5.31 -24.51
CA LEU A 366 -7.21 -4.71 -24.01
C LEU A 366 -6.00 -5.66 -24.04
N TYR A 367 -6.21 -6.96 -23.79
CA TYR A 367 -5.15 -7.97 -23.67
C TYR A 367 -5.50 -9.29 -24.41
N PRO A 368 -5.49 -9.31 -25.75
CA PRO A 368 -5.79 -10.52 -26.52
C PRO A 368 -4.86 -11.69 -26.22
N SER A 369 -5.40 -12.91 -26.22
CA SER A 369 -4.70 -14.16 -25.87
C SER A 369 -4.18 -14.20 -24.43
N ARG A 370 -4.77 -13.40 -23.53
CA ARG A 370 -4.45 -13.39 -22.08
C ARG A 370 -5.62 -13.72 -21.18
N GLU A 371 -6.83 -13.73 -21.71
CA GLU A 371 -8.09 -13.88 -20.99
C GLU A 371 -8.13 -15.12 -20.10
N ASP A 372 -7.65 -16.28 -20.56
CA ASP A 372 -7.76 -17.54 -19.81
C ASP A 372 -6.48 -17.94 -19.07
N LEU A 373 -5.43 -17.11 -19.10
CA LEU A 373 -4.10 -17.46 -18.59
C LEU A 373 -4.06 -17.73 -17.07
N PHE A 374 -4.96 -17.14 -16.28
CA PHE A 374 -5.04 -17.44 -14.85
C PHE A 374 -5.50 -18.87 -14.60
N ILE A 375 -6.65 -19.24 -15.16
CA ILE A 375 -7.24 -20.58 -15.05
C ILE A 375 -6.29 -21.62 -15.68
N ALA A 376 -5.81 -21.39 -16.90
CA ALA A 376 -4.97 -22.35 -17.64
C ALA A 376 -3.57 -22.60 -17.03
N LYS A 377 -3.13 -21.74 -16.10
CA LYS A 377 -1.89 -21.92 -15.31
C LYS A 377 -2.13 -22.46 -13.91
N TRP A 378 -3.33 -22.30 -13.33
CA TRP A 378 -3.56 -22.47 -11.89
C TRP A 378 -3.09 -23.81 -11.35
N ASP A 379 -3.60 -24.93 -11.90
CA ASP A 379 -3.32 -26.27 -11.36
C ASP A 379 -1.83 -26.63 -11.38
N LYS A 380 -1.12 -26.22 -12.45
CA LYS A 380 0.32 -26.40 -12.61
C LYS A 380 1.11 -25.62 -11.54
N VAL A 381 0.62 -24.45 -11.15
CA VAL A 381 1.30 -23.52 -10.25
C VAL A 381 0.95 -23.77 -8.77
N LYS A 382 -0.26 -24.28 -8.49
CA LYS A 382 -0.83 -24.53 -7.16
C LYS A 382 0.14 -25.27 -6.23
N GLY A 383 0.73 -26.38 -6.69
CA GLY A 383 1.69 -27.17 -5.90
C GLY A 383 2.97 -26.41 -5.55
N ALA A 384 3.47 -25.57 -6.46
CA ALA A 384 4.65 -24.73 -6.23
C ALA A 384 4.35 -23.58 -5.24
N ILE A 385 3.15 -22.99 -5.28
CA ILE A 385 2.69 -22.02 -4.27
C ILE A 385 2.65 -22.67 -2.89
N ILE A 386 2.01 -23.85 -2.74
CA ILE A 386 1.92 -24.56 -1.46
C ILE A 386 3.31 -24.87 -0.90
N SER A 387 4.21 -25.39 -1.73
CA SER A 387 5.58 -25.71 -1.32
C SER A 387 6.39 -24.48 -0.90
N LEU A 388 6.27 -23.36 -1.63
CA LEU A 388 6.95 -22.11 -1.28
C LEU A 388 6.39 -21.47 0.00
N VAL A 389 5.06 -21.51 0.20
CA VAL A 389 4.42 -21.09 1.45
C VAL A 389 4.92 -21.96 2.62
N ARG A 390 4.96 -23.29 2.47
CA ARG A 390 5.51 -24.20 3.50
C ARG A 390 6.99 -23.90 3.81
N LYS A 391 7.84 -23.70 2.78
CA LYS A 391 9.28 -23.40 2.95
C LYS A 391 9.55 -22.10 3.71
N GLU A 392 8.74 -21.06 3.49
CA GLU A 392 9.01 -19.72 4.04
C GLU A 392 8.14 -19.31 5.24
N THR A 393 7.11 -20.08 5.63
CA THR A 393 6.22 -19.70 6.74
C THR A 393 6.89 -19.95 8.09
N ALA A 394 7.01 -18.89 8.89
CA ALA A 394 7.55 -18.99 10.24
C ALA A 394 6.62 -19.81 11.16
N LYS A 395 7.19 -20.59 12.08
CA LYS A 395 6.41 -21.36 13.08
C LYS A 395 5.53 -20.48 13.98
N THR A 396 5.80 -19.18 14.07
CA THR A 396 5.02 -18.19 14.83
C THR A 396 3.83 -17.60 14.07
N ASP A 397 3.67 -17.90 12.78
CA ASP A 397 2.58 -17.38 11.94
C ASP A 397 1.35 -18.29 12.04
N VAL A 398 0.69 -18.26 13.19
CA VAL A 398 -0.38 -19.21 13.57
C VAL A 398 -1.48 -19.30 12.51
N THR A 399 -1.94 -18.16 11.97
CA THR A 399 -2.98 -18.14 10.92
C THR A 399 -2.52 -18.80 9.61
N THR A 400 -1.27 -18.56 9.18
CA THR A 400 -0.74 -19.19 7.96
C THR A 400 -0.52 -20.70 8.17
N GLN A 401 -0.12 -21.13 9.37
CA GLN A 401 0.02 -22.54 9.75
C GLN A 401 -1.33 -23.26 9.85
N GLN A 402 -2.36 -22.63 10.42
CA GLN A 402 -3.74 -23.15 10.44
C GLN A 402 -4.25 -23.36 9.00
N LEU A 403 -4.08 -22.37 8.12
CA LEU A 403 -4.44 -22.50 6.70
C LEU A 403 -3.60 -23.56 5.96
N LEU A 404 -2.37 -23.86 6.39
CA LEU A 404 -1.60 -25.00 5.88
C LEU A 404 -2.18 -26.34 6.35
N GLN A 405 -2.58 -26.45 7.63
CA GLN A 405 -3.23 -27.65 8.16
C GLN A 405 -4.61 -27.90 7.52
N SER A 406 -5.38 -26.84 7.22
CA SER A 406 -6.62 -26.94 6.46
C SER A 406 -6.39 -27.42 5.02
N LEU A 407 -5.24 -27.15 4.40
CA LEU A 407 -4.92 -27.71 3.07
C LEU A 407 -4.67 -29.21 3.12
N ASP A 408 -4.07 -29.73 4.19
CA ASP A 408 -3.81 -31.17 4.37
C ASP A 408 -5.06 -31.97 4.78
N THR A 409 -6.16 -31.29 5.09
CA THR A 409 -7.46 -31.88 5.45
C THR A 409 -8.60 -31.54 4.47
N ALA A 410 -8.34 -30.70 3.48
CA ALA A 410 -9.34 -30.29 2.47
C ALA A 410 -9.61 -31.44 1.48
N PRO A 411 -10.89 -31.69 1.12
CA PRO A 411 -11.22 -32.63 0.05
C PRO A 411 -10.63 -32.25 -1.31
N ASP A 412 -10.51 -33.24 -2.20
CA ASP A 412 -10.05 -33.02 -3.57
C ASP A 412 -10.91 -31.98 -4.29
N GLY A 413 -10.24 -31.07 -5.01
CA GLY A 413 -10.88 -29.92 -5.67
C GLY A 413 -11.29 -28.76 -4.73
N GLN A 414 -11.32 -28.94 -3.41
CA GLN A 414 -11.80 -27.93 -2.45
C GLN A 414 -10.69 -27.04 -1.85
N SER A 415 -9.42 -27.30 -2.16
CA SER A 415 -8.26 -26.61 -1.59
C SER A 415 -8.00 -25.19 -2.13
N ASP A 416 -8.65 -24.77 -3.22
CA ASP A 416 -8.30 -23.51 -3.92
C ASP A 416 -8.51 -22.21 -3.13
N PRO A 417 -9.63 -21.99 -2.39
CA PRO A 417 -9.81 -20.79 -1.59
C PRO A 417 -8.74 -20.65 -0.50
N ILE A 418 -8.28 -21.78 0.03
CA ILE A 418 -7.23 -21.83 1.04
C ILE A 418 -5.89 -21.43 0.39
N VAL A 419 -5.53 -21.95 -0.79
CA VAL A 419 -4.31 -21.52 -1.52
C VAL A 419 -4.37 -20.03 -1.90
N LEU A 420 -5.52 -19.54 -2.38
CA LEU A 420 -5.76 -18.11 -2.64
C LEU A 420 -5.55 -17.26 -1.38
N SER A 421 -6.10 -17.70 -0.24
CA SER A 421 -5.91 -17.08 1.06
C SER A 421 -4.44 -17.05 1.50
N GLN A 422 -3.61 -18.02 1.08
CA GLN A 422 -2.16 -18.01 1.35
C GLN A 422 -1.37 -17.00 0.51
N LEU A 423 -1.91 -16.47 -0.60
CA LEU A 423 -1.22 -15.45 -1.40
C LEU A 423 -0.89 -14.18 -0.60
N ALA A 424 -1.74 -13.82 0.36
CA ALA A 424 -1.47 -12.70 1.28
C ALA A 424 -0.23 -12.97 2.17
N SER A 425 -0.09 -14.19 2.69
CA SER A 425 1.08 -14.62 3.47
C SER A 425 2.33 -14.80 2.59
N LEU A 426 2.17 -14.97 1.27
CA LEU A 426 3.27 -15.09 0.31
C LEU A 426 3.77 -13.72 -0.19
N CYS A 427 2.89 -12.85 -0.68
CA CYS A 427 3.24 -11.61 -1.39
C CYS A 427 3.55 -10.42 -0.46
N CYS A 428 3.02 -10.42 0.76
CA CYS A 428 3.11 -9.28 1.68
C CYS A 428 4.33 -9.37 2.63
N LYS A 429 4.66 -8.28 3.33
CA LYS A 429 5.88 -8.21 4.14
C LYS A 429 5.67 -8.79 5.55
N ARG A 430 6.32 -9.91 5.85
CA ARG A 430 6.45 -10.45 7.21
C ARG A 430 7.43 -9.59 8.03
N GLY A 431 6.96 -8.50 8.63
CA GLY A 431 7.82 -7.54 9.32
C GLY A 431 7.20 -6.90 10.57
N ARG A 432 7.88 -7.04 11.72
CA ARG A 432 7.54 -6.33 12.96
C ARG A 432 7.90 -4.85 12.83
N GLY A 433 6.91 -3.99 12.61
CA GLY A 433 7.08 -2.54 12.59
C GLY A 433 5.92 -1.84 13.30
N ASN A 434 6.18 -1.20 14.43
CA ASN A 434 5.17 -0.40 15.14
C ASN A 434 4.88 0.88 14.35
N CYS A 435 3.76 0.92 13.63
CA CYS A 435 3.38 2.03 12.78
C CYS A 435 2.83 3.24 13.56
N LYS A 436 3.69 3.94 14.32
CA LYS A 436 3.37 5.25 14.91
C LYS A 436 3.40 6.40 13.88
N SER A 437 2.95 6.16 12.65
CA SER A 437 2.87 7.14 11.56
C SER A 437 1.62 6.91 10.74
N ALA A 438 0.67 7.86 10.79
CA ALA A 438 -0.66 7.74 10.21
C ALA A 438 -0.67 7.53 8.69
N ASN A 439 0.39 7.97 7.98
CA ASN A 439 0.43 7.98 6.51
C ASN A 439 1.21 6.81 5.91
N LYS A 440 1.47 5.73 6.67
CA LYS A 440 2.17 4.55 6.13
C LYS A 440 1.74 3.23 6.77
N GLU A 441 0.50 2.87 6.48
CA GLU A 441 -0.06 1.55 6.75
C GLU A 441 0.86 0.44 6.19
N ILE A 442 1.26 -0.50 7.05
CA ILE A 442 1.98 -1.69 6.61
C ILE A 442 0.94 -2.73 6.22
N CYS A 443 0.88 -3.03 4.93
CA CYS A 443 0.25 -4.21 4.35
C CYS A 443 0.75 -5.50 5.06
N SER A 444 0.01 -5.89 6.11
CA SER A 444 0.21 -7.13 6.86
C SER A 444 -0.46 -8.30 6.13
N PRO A 445 -0.02 -9.56 6.30
CA PRO A 445 -0.70 -10.72 5.73
C PRO A 445 -2.20 -10.80 6.09
N THR A 446 -2.58 -10.41 7.31
CA THR A 446 -3.98 -10.40 7.76
C THR A 446 -4.78 -9.31 7.06
N SER A 447 -4.30 -8.06 7.07
CA SER A 447 -4.96 -6.92 6.41
C SER A 447 -5.09 -7.14 4.89
N ALA A 448 -4.04 -7.69 4.27
CA ALA A 448 -4.02 -7.99 2.85
C ALA A 448 -4.96 -9.12 2.45
N ARG A 449 -5.14 -10.12 3.32
CA ARG A 449 -6.12 -11.20 3.13
C ARG A 449 -7.55 -10.65 3.10
N SER A 450 -7.94 -9.89 4.13
CA SER A 450 -9.28 -9.27 4.21
C SER A 450 -9.54 -8.24 3.11
N ALA A 451 -8.51 -7.61 2.55
CA ALA A 451 -8.62 -6.70 1.41
C ALA A 451 -8.53 -7.38 0.03
N PHE A 452 -8.27 -8.70 -0.01
CA PHE A 452 -8.21 -9.51 -1.23
C PHE A 452 -9.46 -10.37 -1.38
N LEU A 453 -9.87 -11.04 -0.31
CA LEU A 453 -11.12 -11.82 -0.25
C LEU A 453 -11.83 -11.62 1.09
N LEU A 454 -13.15 -11.45 1.02
CA LEU A 454 -14.06 -11.41 2.15
C LEU A 454 -14.70 -12.80 2.31
N HIS A 455 -14.30 -13.54 3.35
CA HIS A 455 -14.88 -14.85 3.68
C HIS A 455 -16.02 -14.69 4.68
N ILE A 456 -17.20 -15.22 4.34
CA ILE A 456 -18.44 -15.05 5.12
C ILE A 456 -19.01 -16.42 5.45
N THR A 457 -19.10 -16.74 6.75
CA THR A 457 -19.47 -18.08 7.23
C THR A 457 -20.93 -18.45 7.00
N THR A 458 -21.84 -17.47 7.02
CA THR A 458 -23.29 -17.69 6.86
C THR A 458 -23.86 -16.80 5.73
N PRO A 459 -24.72 -17.33 4.84
CA PRO A 459 -25.35 -16.51 3.80
C PRO A 459 -26.14 -15.31 4.34
N ASN A 460 -26.76 -15.45 5.52
CA ASN A 460 -27.53 -14.39 6.18
C ASN A 460 -26.67 -13.17 6.56
N ASP A 461 -25.37 -13.36 6.78
CA ASP A 461 -24.42 -12.29 7.11
C ASP A 461 -23.97 -11.48 5.89
N LEU A 462 -24.17 -11.99 4.67
CA LEU A 462 -23.61 -11.46 3.43
C LEU A 462 -23.83 -9.95 3.27
N THR A 463 -25.09 -9.50 3.37
CA THR A 463 -25.42 -8.07 3.21
C THR A 463 -24.84 -7.21 4.34
N ARG A 464 -24.83 -7.71 5.58
CA ARG A 464 -24.27 -6.98 6.74
C ARG A 464 -22.76 -6.81 6.64
N GLN A 465 -22.03 -7.87 6.28
CA GLN A 465 -20.57 -7.81 6.19
C GLN A 465 -20.11 -6.99 4.98
N VAL A 466 -20.79 -7.08 3.83
CA VAL A 466 -20.50 -6.21 2.67
C VAL A 466 -20.78 -4.74 3.02
N HIS A 467 -21.92 -4.41 3.63
CA HIS A 467 -22.21 -3.04 4.07
C HIS A 467 -21.14 -2.51 5.03
N ASN A 468 -20.70 -3.32 6.01
CA ASN A 468 -19.66 -2.91 6.95
C ASN A 468 -18.31 -2.67 6.25
N TYR A 469 -17.94 -3.49 5.25
CA TYR A 469 -16.76 -3.27 4.42
C TYR A 469 -16.84 -1.96 3.62
N MET A 470 -17.98 -1.69 2.99
CA MET A 470 -18.25 -0.43 2.27
C MET A 470 -18.10 0.78 3.20
N ALA A 471 -18.72 0.74 4.38
CA ALA A 471 -18.66 1.80 5.38
C ALA A 471 -17.23 2.05 5.90
N THR A 472 -16.41 0.99 6.02
CA THR A 472 -14.98 1.12 6.36
C THR A 472 -14.21 1.86 5.27
N LEU A 473 -14.35 1.47 3.99
CA LEU A 473 -13.68 2.16 2.88
C LEU A 473 -14.09 3.63 2.78
N TYR A 474 -15.39 3.93 2.92
CA TYR A 474 -15.91 5.30 2.90
C TYR A 474 -15.33 6.15 4.05
N LYS A 475 -15.28 5.60 5.28
CA LYS A 475 -14.66 6.25 6.45
C LYS A 475 -13.16 6.52 6.26
N GLU A 476 -12.47 5.64 5.54
CA GLU A 476 -11.05 5.77 5.18
C GLU A 476 -10.81 6.70 3.97
N LYS A 477 -11.86 7.28 3.39
CA LYS A 477 -11.84 8.06 2.14
C LYS A 477 -11.22 7.30 0.96
N ARG A 478 -11.43 5.98 0.93
CA ARG A 478 -10.98 5.12 -0.17
C ARG A 478 -12.08 5.05 -1.22
N LEU A 479 -11.69 5.19 -2.49
CA LEU A 479 -12.54 4.78 -3.61
C LEU A 479 -12.93 3.31 -3.42
N PHE A 480 -14.08 2.90 -3.94
CA PHE A 480 -14.43 1.49 -3.94
C PHE A 480 -13.55 0.71 -4.93
N GLN A 481 -13.09 -0.49 -4.55
CA GLN A 481 -12.41 -1.44 -5.43
C GLN A 481 -13.20 -2.75 -5.50
N PRO A 482 -13.28 -3.40 -6.68
CA PRO A 482 -13.75 -4.77 -6.83
C PRO A 482 -13.20 -5.71 -5.74
N ILE A 483 -14.10 -6.44 -5.08
CA ILE A 483 -13.75 -7.36 -3.99
C ILE A 483 -14.38 -8.74 -4.22
N ILE A 484 -13.57 -9.78 -3.97
CA ILE A 484 -14.00 -11.19 -3.99
C ILE A 484 -14.75 -11.47 -2.69
N ILE A 485 -15.93 -12.09 -2.79
CA ILE A 485 -16.68 -12.58 -1.62
C ILE A 485 -16.88 -14.08 -1.77
N LEU A 486 -16.47 -14.84 -0.75
CA LEU A 486 -16.65 -16.29 -0.68
C LEU A 486 -17.56 -16.61 0.51
N VAL A 487 -18.61 -17.39 0.28
CA VAL A 487 -19.61 -17.77 1.29
C VAL A 487 -19.54 -19.27 1.54
N GLY A 488 -19.43 -19.66 2.81
CA GLY A 488 -19.33 -21.06 3.24
C GLY A 488 -18.81 -21.18 4.67
N PRO A 489 -19.12 -22.24 5.43
CA PRO A 489 -18.70 -22.38 6.83
C PRO A 489 -17.17 -22.40 7.00
N SER A 490 -16.43 -22.89 6.00
CA SER A 490 -14.97 -22.91 5.97
C SER A 490 -14.44 -22.59 4.57
N LEU A 491 -13.16 -22.23 4.45
CA LEU A 491 -12.50 -22.04 3.15
C LEU A 491 -12.37 -23.33 2.32
N SER A 492 -12.60 -24.50 2.90
CA SER A 492 -12.78 -25.77 2.17
C SER A 492 -14.21 -25.94 1.64
N GLU A 493 -15.21 -25.36 2.30
CA GLU A 493 -16.65 -25.62 2.07
C GLU A 493 -17.36 -24.41 1.47
N ILE A 494 -16.80 -23.81 0.42
CA ILE A 494 -17.42 -22.65 -0.25
C ILE A 494 -18.66 -23.06 -1.04
N SER A 495 -19.82 -22.57 -0.61
CA SER A 495 -21.13 -22.82 -1.24
C SER A 495 -21.49 -21.78 -2.31
N ALA A 496 -20.96 -20.57 -2.22
CA ALA A 496 -21.13 -19.54 -3.25
C ALA A 496 -19.92 -18.61 -3.37
N SER A 497 -19.64 -18.14 -4.59
CA SER A 497 -18.59 -17.16 -4.90
C SER A 497 -19.19 -15.96 -5.63
N TYR A 498 -18.74 -14.76 -5.28
CA TYR A 498 -19.20 -13.52 -5.88
C TYR A 498 -18.05 -12.53 -6.12
N VAL A 499 -18.29 -11.59 -7.03
CA VAL A 499 -17.51 -10.35 -7.16
C VAL A 499 -18.46 -9.17 -6.96
N GLN A 500 -18.15 -8.30 -6.00
CA GLN A 500 -18.90 -7.07 -5.74
C GLN A 500 -18.18 -5.90 -6.44
N ILE A 501 -18.89 -5.19 -7.33
CA ILE A 501 -18.40 -4.02 -8.07
C ILE A 501 -19.38 -2.87 -7.86
N GLN A 502 -18.94 -1.86 -7.11
CA GLN A 502 -19.81 -0.83 -6.53
C GLN A 502 -21.03 -1.49 -5.86
N ASP A 503 -22.24 -1.05 -6.19
CA ASP A 503 -23.50 -1.54 -5.64
C ASP A 503 -23.92 -2.93 -6.21
N VAL A 504 -23.31 -3.37 -7.32
CA VAL A 504 -23.66 -4.62 -8.05
C VAL A 504 -22.88 -5.83 -7.53
N ARG A 505 -23.54 -6.99 -7.43
CA ARG A 505 -22.94 -8.27 -7.02
C ARG A 505 -23.16 -9.34 -8.07
N TYR A 506 -22.08 -9.76 -8.73
CA TYR A 506 -22.11 -10.86 -9.68
C TYR A 506 -21.87 -12.19 -8.98
N TYR A 507 -22.74 -13.18 -9.21
CA TYR A 507 -22.47 -14.57 -8.84
C TYR A 507 -21.56 -15.23 -9.90
N VAL A 508 -20.58 -16.00 -9.44
CA VAL A 508 -19.61 -16.69 -10.31
C VAL A 508 -19.42 -18.13 -9.85
N ARG A 509 -19.19 -19.04 -10.80
CA ARG A 509 -19.26 -20.49 -10.58
C ARG A 509 -18.22 -21.04 -9.60
N THR A 510 -17.04 -20.42 -9.49
CA THR A 510 -15.94 -20.91 -8.65
C THR A 510 -15.16 -19.76 -8.00
N PRO A 511 -14.45 -20.03 -6.89
CA PRO A 511 -13.52 -19.09 -6.27
C PRO A 511 -12.43 -18.59 -7.24
N LEU A 512 -11.95 -19.46 -8.15
CA LEU A 512 -10.98 -19.09 -9.18
C LEU A 512 -11.59 -18.13 -10.22
N ALA A 513 -12.84 -18.38 -10.65
CA ALA A 513 -13.57 -17.46 -11.51
C ALA A 513 -13.82 -16.10 -10.83
N ALA A 514 -13.99 -16.06 -9.50
CA ALA A 514 -14.08 -14.79 -8.76
C ALA A 514 -12.77 -13.99 -8.80
N VAL A 515 -11.62 -14.64 -8.67
CA VAL A 515 -10.31 -13.98 -8.82
C VAL A 515 -10.10 -13.48 -10.25
N ASP A 516 -10.44 -14.29 -11.24
CA ASP A 516 -10.33 -13.97 -12.67
C ASP A 516 -11.20 -12.76 -13.05
N VAL A 517 -12.50 -12.81 -12.77
CA VAL A 517 -13.45 -11.71 -13.03
C VAL A 517 -13.06 -10.44 -12.26
N CYS A 518 -12.69 -10.55 -10.99
CA CYS A 518 -12.26 -9.41 -10.19
C CYS A 518 -10.99 -8.78 -10.78
N PHE A 519 -9.98 -9.59 -11.14
CA PHE A 519 -8.76 -9.12 -11.80
C PHE A 519 -9.06 -8.37 -13.11
N LYS A 520 -9.87 -8.98 -13.99
CA LYS A 520 -10.24 -8.41 -15.30
C LYS A 520 -10.97 -7.07 -15.13
N SER A 521 -11.82 -6.95 -14.12
CA SER A 521 -12.58 -5.73 -13.85
C SER A 521 -11.73 -4.50 -13.50
N PHE A 522 -10.56 -4.68 -12.86
CA PHE A 522 -9.64 -3.56 -12.61
C PHE A 522 -9.16 -2.91 -13.91
N PHE A 523 -8.80 -3.73 -14.91
CA PHE A 523 -8.35 -3.20 -16.21
C PHE A 523 -9.49 -2.67 -17.05
N ALA A 524 -10.64 -3.36 -17.10
CA ALA A 524 -11.81 -2.91 -17.85
C ALA A 524 -12.27 -1.50 -17.42
N LEU A 525 -12.37 -1.29 -16.10
CA LEU A 525 -12.88 -0.06 -15.46
C LEU A 525 -11.76 0.94 -15.07
N ASP A 526 -10.52 0.68 -15.47
CA ASP A 526 -9.31 1.48 -15.15
C ASP A 526 -9.08 1.76 -13.64
N LEU A 527 -9.48 0.81 -12.79
CA LEU A 527 -9.45 0.94 -11.33
C LEU A 527 -8.10 0.51 -10.74
N GLN A 528 -7.60 1.31 -9.79
CA GLN A 528 -6.44 0.97 -8.96
C GLN A 528 -6.76 -0.21 -8.02
N TYR A 529 -5.80 -1.13 -7.84
CA TYR A 529 -5.94 -2.22 -6.87
C TYR A 529 -6.06 -1.71 -5.42
N PRO A 530 -6.75 -2.42 -4.51
CA PRO A 530 -6.81 -2.04 -3.10
C PRO A 530 -5.41 -1.94 -2.50
N SER A 531 -5.08 -0.82 -1.85
CA SER A 531 -3.73 -0.54 -1.32
C SER A 531 -3.19 -1.64 -0.41
N LEU A 532 -4.07 -2.27 0.39
CA LEU A 532 -3.77 -3.38 1.28
C LEU A 532 -3.56 -4.72 0.54
N ALA A 533 -4.18 -4.93 -0.63
CA ALA A 533 -4.05 -6.15 -1.43
C ALA A 533 -3.10 -6.00 -2.64
N TYR A 534 -2.60 -4.79 -2.92
CA TYR A 534 -1.76 -4.45 -4.06
C TYR A 534 -0.61 -5.46 -4.34
N PRO A 535 0.13 -6.00 -3.34
CA PRO A 535 1.16 -7.01 -3.61
C PRO A 535 0.61 -8.32 -4.20
N ILE A 536 -0.61 -8.70 -3.85
CA ILE A 536 -1.27 -9.93 -4.33
C ILE A 536 -1.73 -9.72 -5.77
N TRP A 537 -2.38 -8.60 -6.05
CA TRP A 537 -2.83 -8.26 -7.41
C TRP A 537 -1.66 -8.03 -8.38
N LEU A 538 -0.59 -7.36 -7.95
CA LEU A 538 0.64 -7.22 -8.75
C LEU A 538 1.33 -8.57 -9.03
N PHE A 539 1.25 -9.53 -8.09
CA PHE A 539 1.72 -10.89 -8.31
C PHE A 539 0.86 -11.61 -9.37
N ILE A 540 -0.47 -11.54 -9.25
CA ILE A 540 -1.43 -12.13 -10.20
C ILE A 540 -1.19 -11.57 -11.62
N GLN A 541 -1.13 -10.23 -11.73
CA GLN A 541 -0.84 -9.51 -12.97
C GLN A 541 0.43 -10.04 -13.68
N LYS A 542 1.54 -10.13 -12.94
CA LYS A 542 2.86 -10.43 -13.51
C LYS A 542 3.15 -11.91 -13.70
N PHE A 543 2.55 -12.79 -12.90
CA PHE A 543 2.80 -14.23 -12.97
C PHE A 543 1.77 -14.97 -13.83
N PHE A 544 0.50 -14.66 -13.65
CA PHE A 544 -0.59 -15.36 -14.34
C PHE A 544 -0.88 -14.69 -15.70
N TYR A 545 -1.11 -13.38 -15.76
CA TYR A 545 -1.44 -12.71 -17.03
C TYR A 545 -0.23 -12.17 -17.80
N ASN A 546 0.99 -12.28 -17.26
CA ASN A 546 2.22 -11.73 -17.83
C ASN A 546 2.14 -10.21 -18.15
N ILE A 547 1.26 -9.44 -17.48
CA ILE A 547 1.06 -8.00 -17.74
C ILE A 547 2.07 -7.17 -16.92
N VAL A 548 2.64 -6.15 -17.54
CA VAL A 548 3.51 -5.15 -16.92
C VAL A 548 3.05 -3.78 -17.40
N THR A 549 2.91 -2.82 -16.49
CA THR A 549 2.47 -1.44 -16.76
C THR A 549 3.49 -0.43 -16.24
N GLU A 550 3.45 0.81 -16.72
CA GLU A 550 4.33 1.88 -16.21
C GLU A 550 3.95 2.32 -14.78
N ALA A 551 2.68 2.11 -14.37
CA ALA A 551 2.20 2.35 -13.02
C ALA A 551 2.67 1.29 -11.99
N ASP A 552 3.32 0.22 -12.44
CA ASP A 552 3.74 -0.88 -11.58
C ASP A 552 4.79 -0.46 -10.54
N SER A 553 4.39 -0.36 -9.27
CA SER A 553 5.32 -0.14 -8.18
C SER A 553 6.25 -1.35 -7.97
N ASN A 554 7.56 -1.12 -7.86
CA ASN A 554 8.51 -2.15 -7.45
C ASN A 554 8.22 -2.58 -6.00
N VAL A 555 7.63 -3.76 -5.83
CA VAL A 555 7.41 -4.44 -4.54
C VAL A 555 8.42 -5.58 -4.42
N PRO A 556 9.55 -5.42 -3.68
CA PRO A 556 10.64 -6.40 -3.66
C PRO A 556 10.22 -7.81 -3.23
N ARG A 557 9.19 -7.94 -2.38
CA ARG A 557 8.69 -9.26 -1.96
C ARG A 557 8.00 -10.00 -3.11
N VAL A 558 7.17 -9.31 -3.90
CA VAL A 558 6.55 -9.87 -5.12
C VAL A 558 7.64 -10.28 -6.10
N VAL A 559 8.64 -9.43 -6.33
CA VAL A 559 9.78 -9.74 -7.21
C VAL A 559 10.54 -10.99 -6.73
N SER A 560 10.75 -11.15 -5.42
CA SER A 560 11.37 -12.34 -4.82
C SER A 560 10.53 -13.62 -5.04
N VAL A 561 9.21 -13.52 -4.87
CA VAL A 561 8.25 -14.64 -5.08
C VAL A 561 8.19 -15.04 -6.55
N LEU A 562 8.17 -14.06 -7.48
CA LEU A 562 8.23 -14.30 -8.93
C LEU A 562 9.50 -15.08 -9.32
N SER A 563 10.66 -14.74 -8.74
CA SER A 563 11.93 -15.46 -8.97
C SER A 563 11.86 -16.91 -8.48
N SER A 564 11.45 -17.13 -7.21
CA SER A 564 11.37 -18.48 -6.62
C SER A 564 10.36 -19.38 -7.34
N LEU A 565 9.19 -18.86 -7.75
CA LEU A 565 8.20 -19.64 -8.50
C LEU A 565 8.67 -19.94 -9.93
N LYS A 566 9.33 -19.02 -10.63
CA LYS A 566 9.92 -19.31 -11.95
C LYS A 566 10.96 -20.43 -11.88
N SER A 567 11.81 -20.40 -10.86
CA SER A 567 12.75 -21.48 -10.55
C SER A 567 12.02 -22.81 -10.34
N ALA A 568 11.02 -22.86 -9.45
CA ALA A 568 10.26 -24.07 -9.15
C ALA A 568 9.56 -24.65 -10.39
N MET A 569 8.94 -23.81 -11.22
CA MET A 569 8.24 -24.26 -12.43
C MET A 569 9.20 -24.77 -13.51
N SER A 570 10.41 -24.21 -13.61
CA SER A 570 11.43 -24.65 -14.58
C SER A 570 11.86 -26.11 -14.35
N ARG A 571 11.77 -26.62 -13.11
CA ARG A 571 12.10 -28.01 -12.73
C ARG A 571 10.95 -29.01 -12.84
N GLN A 572 9.74 -28.57 -13.20
CA GLN A 572 8.59 -29.47 -13.45
C GLN A 572 8.33 -29.70 -14.95
N ALA A 573 9.17 -29.11 -15.81
CA ALA A 573 9.14 -29.25 -17.27
C ALA A 573 10.38 -30.01 -17.82
N VAL A 574 11.13 -30.67 -16.92
CA VAL A 574 12.33 -31.49 -17.15
C VAL A 574 12.15 -32.79 -16.37
#